data_AF-A0A1F2Y227-F1
#
_entry.id   AF-A0A1F2Y227-F1
#
_cell.length_a   1.000
_cell.length_b   1.000
_cell.length_c   1.000
_cell.angle_alpha   90.00
_cell.angle_beta   90.00
_cell.angle_gamma   90.00
#
_symmetry.space_group_name_H-M   'P 1'
#
loop_
_entity.id
_entity.type
_entity.pdbx_description
1 polymer ?
#
loop_
_entity_poly.entity_id
_entity_poly.type
_entity_poly.pdbx_seq_one_letter_code
_entity_poly.pdbx_strand_id
1 'polypeptide(L)'
;MIAKEEILLLKTKILPAGAEMVLDFLASRHNQVEVTNIVLENVPLLIIGRHGMIARIPVNGTMKKVSQLQEIVDLLQSFFQRNDQLYMFVNLPDLPLPQEVSEVLEEIQVRVARKDELWKVIDDALATGNKELFYRASAELNHLLSFESNHRSTKRNRLLG
;
A
#
# COMPACT_ATOMS: atom_id res chain seq x y z
N MET A 1 -11.48 -9.81 20.62
CA MET A 1 -12.73 -10.60 20.79
C MET A 1 -13.76 -9.73 21.49
N ILE A 2 -14.97 -9.63 20.96
CA ILE A 2 -16.03 -8.77 21.51
C ILE A 2 -16.89 -9.52 22.53
N ALA A 3 -17.30 -8.82 23.60
CA ALA A 3 -18.28 -9.32 24.54
C ALA A 3 -19.68 -9.33 23.89
N LYS A 4 -20.47 -10.38 24.13
CA LYS A 4 -21.81 -10.55 23.54
C LYS A 4 -22.72 -9.35 23.81
N GLU A 5 -22.55 -8.73 24.98
CA GLU A 5 -23.27 -7.57 25.46
C GLU A 5 -23.03 -6.33 24.59
N GLU A 6 -21.81 -6.16 24.05
CA GLU A 6 -21.44 -5.05 23.18
C GLU A 6 -22.09 -5.17 21.79
N ILE A 7 -22.29 -6.39 21.28
CA ILE A 7 -23.07 -6.62 20.05
C ILE A 7 -24.56 -6.32 20.28
N LEU A 8 -25.10 -6.71 21.43
CA LEU A 8 -26.50 -6.43 21.79
C LEU A 8 -26.77 -4.94 21.98
N LEU A 9 -25.79 -4.17 22.45
CA LEU A 9 -25.85 -2.71 22.54
C LEU A 9 -26.04 -2.04 21.17
N LEU A 10 -25.60 -2.65 20.06
CA LEU A 10 -25.82 -2.12 18.71
C LEU A 10 -27.29 -2.12 18.29
N LYS A 11 -28.14 -2.95 18.92
CA LYS A 11 -29.59 -2.94 18.73
C LYS A 11 -30.26 -1.66 19.23
N THR A 12 -29.59 -0.89 20.09
CA THR A 12 -30.13 0.37 20.62
C THR A 12 -29.87 1.57 19.70
N LYS A 13 -29.08 1.39 18.63
CA LYS A 13 -28.83 2.42 17.60
C LYS A 13 -29.89 2.33 16.50
N ILE A 14 -30.08 3.41 15.72
CA ILE A 14 -30.99 3.38 14.57
C ILE A 14 -30.44 2.38 13.56
N LEU A 15 -31.14 1.25 13.41
CA LEU A 15 -30.74 0.17 12.52
C LEU A 15 -31.57 0.17 11.23
N PRO A 16 -30.95 -0.19 10.09
CA PRO A 16 -31.70 -0.43 8.86
C PRO A 16 -32.61 -1.66 9.00
N ALA A 17 -33.71 -1.69 8.24
CA ALA A 17 -34.67 -2.79 8.27
C ALA A 17 -33.97 -4.14 8.00
N GLY A 18 -34.21 -5.14 8.87
CA GLY A 18 -33.62 -6.48 8.77
C GLY A 18 -32.24 -6.65 9.42
N ALA A 19 -31.60 -5.59 9.92
CA ALA A 19 -30.31 -5.69 10.60
C ALA A 19 -30.36 -6.44 11.94
N GLU A 20 -31.53 -6.53 12.56
CA GLU A 20 -31.70 -7.22 13.85
C GLU A 20 -31.37 -8.72 13.75
N MET A 21 -31.83 -9.37 12.68
CA MET A 21 -31.52 -10.79 12.40
C MET A 21 -30.01 -11.01 12.19
N VAL A 22 -29.34 -10.04 11.56
CA VAL A 22 -27.89 -10.08 11.34
C VAL A 22 -27.15 -9.91 12.66
N LEU A 23 -27.59 -9.00 13.53
CA LEU A 23 -26.98 -8.80 14.85
C LEU A 23 -27.18 -10.00 15.77
N ASP A 24 -28.33 -10.67 15.73
CA ASP A 24 -28.57 -11.90 16.50
C ASP A 24 -27.67 -13.04 16.05
N PHE A 25 -27.48 -13.17 14.73
CA PHE A 25 -26.54 -14.12 14.16
C PHE A 25 -25.09 -13.82 14.56
N LEU A 26 -24.68 -12.55 14.52
CA LEU A 26 -23.34 -12.12 14.95
C LEU A 26 -23.13 -12.32 16.46
N ALA A 27 -24.14 -12.07 17.29
CA ALA A 27 -24.10 -12.33 18.73
C ALA A 27 -23.89 -13.82 19.04
N SER A 28 -24.48 -14.73 18.25
CA SER A 28 -24.26 -16.18 18.37
C SER A 28 -22.81 -16.61 18.10
N ARG A 29 -22.05 -15.79 17.36
CA ARG A 29 -20.64 -16.02 16.99
C ARG A 29 -19.70 -14.93 17.52
N HIS A 30 -20.03 -14.28 18.63
CA HIS A 30 -19.23 -13.19 19.22
C HIS A 30 -17.74 -13.52 19.39
N ASN A 31 -17.40 -14.78 19.66
CA ASN A 31 -16.00 -15.24 19.76
C ASN A 31 -15.21 -15.19 18.44
N GLN A 32 -15.89 -15.10 17.30
CA GLN A 32 -15.32 -15.03 15.95
C GLN A 32 -15.47 -13.64 15.33
N VAL A 33 -15.99 -12.67 16.09
CA VAL A 33 -16.27 -11.32 15.62
C VAL A 33 -15.40 -10.34 16.41
N GLU A 34 -14.78 -9.40 15.70
CA GLU A 34 -14.07 -8.28 16.30
C GLU A 34 -14.65 -7.00 15.74
N VAL A 35 -15.12 -6.12 16.63
CA VAL A 35 -15.63 -4.81 16.24
C VAL A 35 -14.46 -3.84 16.17
N THR A 36 -14.16 -3.40 14.96
CA THR A 36 -13.18 -2.34 14.74
C THR A 36 -13.94 -1.05 14.42
N ASN A 37 -13.81 -0.05 15.29
CA ASN A 37 -14.36 1.28 15.04
C ASN A 37 -13.35 2.08 14.22
N ILE A 38 -13.56 2.22 12.91
CA ILE A 38 -12.81 3.18 12.08
C ILE A 38 -13.64 4.46 12.01
N VAL A 39 -13.42 5.36 12.97
CA VAL A 39 -14.06 6.69 13.00
C VAL A 39 -13.28 7.63 12.06
N LEU A 40 -13.57 7.53 10.77
CA LEU A 40 -13.13 8.47 9.72
C LEU A 40 -14.37 9.09 9.09
N GLU A 41 -15.25 9.66 9.92
CA GLU A 41 -16.59 10.05 9.49
C GLU A 41 -16.58 11.23 8.52
N ASN A 42 -15.57 12.10 8.58
CA ASN A 42 -15.52 13.36 7.82
C ASN A 42 -14.20 13.62 7.08
N VAL A 43 -13.44 12.58 6.75
CA VAL A 43 -12.20 12.75 5.97
C VAL A 43 -12.29 12.06 4.61
N PRO A 44 -11.63 12.61 3.56
CA PRO A 44 -11.43 11.91 2.30
C PRO A 44 -10.70 10.58 2.57
N LEU A 45 -11.30 9.47 2.21
CA LEU A 45 -10.82 8.13 2.55
C LEU A 45 -10.93 7.16 1.37
N LEU A 46 -9.84 6.45 1.08
CA LEU A 46 -9.82 5.28 0.20
C LEU A 46 -9.65 4.02 1.05
N ILE A 47 -10.58 3.08 0.93
CA ILE A 47 -10.55 1.76 1.57
C ILE A 47 -10.24 0.73 0.51
N ILE A 48 -9.19 -0.06 0.72
CA ILE A 48 -8.79 -1.18 -0.13
C ILE A 48 -8.88 -2.45 0.70
N GLY A 49 -9.76 -3.38 0.32
CA GLY A 49 -9.93 -4.65 1.01
C GLY A 49 -9.99 -5.84 0.05
N ARG A 50 -9.94 -7.06 0.60
CA ARG A 50 -10.02 -8.32 -0.18
C ARG A 50 -11.22 -8.39 -1.14
N HIS A 51 -12.35 -7.82 -0.72
CA HIS A 51 -13.62 -7.92 -1.45
C HIS A 51 -13.90 -6.70 -2.34
N GLY A 52 -12.98 -5.73 -2.42
CA GLY A 52 -13.12 -4.57 -3.28
C GLY A 52 -12.54 -3.29 -2.68
N MET A 53 -12.77 -2.20 -3.41
CA MET A 53 -12.33 -0.86 -3.03
C MET A 53 -13.53 0.06 -2.83
N ILE A 54 -13.42 0.99 -1.89
CA ILE A 54 -14.43 2.01 -1.62
C ILE A 54 -13.72 3.34 -1.45
N ALA A 55 -14.11 4.36 -2.23
CA ALA A 55 -13.67 5.73 -2.02
C ALA A 55 -14.80 6.56 -1.40
N ARG A 56 -14.47 7.35 -0.37
CA ARG A 56 -15.32 8.35 0.28
C ARG A 56 -14.67 9.70 0.11
N ILE A 57 -15.13 10.51 -0.84
CA ILE A 57 -14.50 11.78 -1.19
C ILE A 57 -15.52 12.91 -1.10
N PRO A 58 -15.16 14.07 -0.52
CA PRO A 58 -16.03 15.23 -0.54
C PRO A 58 -16.14 15.80 -1.96
N VAL A 59 -17.37 15.90 -2.47
CA VAL A 59 -17.70 16.55 -3.73
C VAL A 59 -18.76 17.61 -3.42
N ASN A 60 -18.44 18.88 -3.72
CA ASN A 60 -19.35 20.03 -3.53
C ASN A 60 -19.99 20.10 -2.12
N GLY A 61 -19.21 19.82 -1.07
CA GLY A 61 -19.69 19.85 0.32
C GLY A 61 -20.46 18.62 0.77
N THR A 62 -20.61 17.60 -0.08
CA THR A 62 -21.24 16.31 0.26
C THR A 62 -20.26 15.17 0.14
N MET A 63 -20.28 14.23 1.10
CA MET A 63 -19.43 13.03 1.03
C MET A 63 -20.02 12.04 0.03
N LYS A 64 -19.32 11.81 -1.08
CA LYS A 64 -19.71 10.82 -2.08
C LYS A 64 -18.96 9.51 -1.82
N LYS A 65 -19.71 8.42 -1.72
CA LYS A 65 -19.19 7.05 -1.55
C LYS A 65 -19.36 6.29 -2.86
N VAL A 66 -18.27 5.76 -3.41
CA VAL A 66 -18.26 4.96 -4.64
C VAL A 66 -17.47 3.67 -4.42
N SER A 67 -17.87 2.59 -5.09
CA SER A 67 -17.22 1.27 -5.00
C SER A 67 -16.86 0.67 -6.36
N GLN A 68 -17.26 1.33 -7.46
CA GLN A 68 -16.87 0.90 -8.81
C GLN A 68 -15.51 1.49 -9.18
N LEU A 69 -14.67 0.68 -9.81
CA LEU A 69 -13.26 1.02 -10.06
C LEU A 69 -13.10 2.28 -10.93
N GLN A 70 -13.88 2.36 -12.02
CA GLN A 70 -13.86 3.52 -12.92
C GLN A 70 -14.31 4.79 -12.19
N GLU A 71 -15.41 4.71 -11.44
CA GLU A 71 -15.93 5.85 -10.68
C GLU A 71 -14.95 6.31 -9.59
N ILE A 72 -14.23 5.39 -8.94
CA ILE A 72 -13.18 5.73 -7.95
C ILE A 72 -12.07 6.54 -8.62
N VAL A 73 -11.59 6.10 -9.79
CA VAL A 73 -10.52 6.80 -10.52
C VAL A 73 -10.96 8.20 -10.92
N ASP A 74 -12.14 8.35 -11.49
CA ASP A 74 -12.68 9.65 -11.90
C ASP A 74 -12.82 10.60 -10.69
N LEU A 75 -13.28 10.06 -9.55
CA LEU A 75 -13.42 10.82 -8.30
C LEU A 75 -12.06 11.29 -7.76
N LEU A 76 -11.06 10.39 -7.73
CA LEU A 76 -9.72 10.70 -7.26
C LEU A 76 -9.02 11.74 -8.15
N GLN A 77 -9.16 11.62 -9.47
CA GLN A 77 -8.61 12.61 -10.41
C GLN A 77 -9.17 14.01 -10.14
N SER A 78 -10.47 14.13 -9.88
CA SER A 78 -11.09 15.42 -9.54
C SER A 78 -10.70 15.94 -8.15
N PHE A 79 -10.45 15.04 -7.20
CA PHE A 79 -10.07 15.38 -5.83
C PHE A 79 -8.65 15.94 -5.74
N PHE A 80 -7.69 15.30 -6.40
CA PHE A 80 -6.28 15.71 -6.35
C PHE A 80 -5.99 17.05 -7.04
N GLN A 81 -6.95 17.61 -7.80
CA GLN A 81 -6.84 18.99 -8.29
C GLN A 81 -6.83 20.03 -7.15
N ARG A 82 -7.28 19.65 -5.94
CA ARG A 82 -7.47 20.56 -4.80
C ARG A 82 -6.32 20.54 -3.78
N ASN A 83 -5.29 19.71 -3.97
CA ASN A 83 -4.19 19.46 -3.01
C ASN A 83 -4.65 19.02 -1.60
N ASP A 84 -5.84 18.42 -1.49
CA ASP A 84 -6.37 17.92 -0.23
C ASP A 84 -5.74 16.57 0.17
N GLN A 85 -5.63 16.31 1.47
CA GLN A 85 -5.07 15.07 1.99
C GLN A 85 -6.06 13.92 1.88
N LEU A 86 -5.65 12.83 1.22
CA LEU A 86 -6.38 11.56 1.16
C LEU A 86 -5.84 10.59 2.21
N TYR A 87 -6.71 10.05 3.06
CA TYR A 87 -6.37 8.96 3.96
C TYR A 87 -6.61 7.63 3.25
N MET A 88 -5.75 6.64 3.49
CA MET A 88 -5.86 5.31 2.89
C MET A 88 -5.90 4.24 3.99
N PHE A 89 -6.88 3.36 3.92
CA PHE A 89 -7.01 2.18 4.78
C PHE A 89 -6.88 0.92 3.92
N VAL A 90 -5.88 0.09 4.23
CA VAL A 90 -5.59 -1.14 3.48
C VAL A 90 -5.81 -2.34 4.40
N ASN A 91 -6.70 -3.23 4.00
CA ASN A 91 -6.99 -4.50 4.66
C ASN A 91 -6.94 -5.64 3.63
N LEU A 92 -5.74 -5.90 3.14
CA LEU A 92 -5.45 -7.00 2.22
C LEU A 92 -4.75 -8.11 3.00
N PRO A 93 -5.09 -9.39 2.76
CA PRO A 93 -4.30 -10.49 3.32
C PRO A 93 -2.90 -10.44 2.74
N ASP A 94 -1.89 -10.74 3.57
CA ASP A 94 -0.54 -10.95 3.07
C ASP A 94 -0.59 -12.12 2.08
N LEU A 95 -0.25 -11.83 0.82
CA LEU A 95 -0.01 -12.88 -0.15
C LEU A 95 1.29 -13.56 0.27
N PRO A 96 1.31 -14.90 0.42
CA PRO A 96 2.58 -15.60 0.56
C PRO A 96 3.34 -15.36 -0.75
N LEU A 97 4.31 -14.46 -0.71
CA LEU A 97 5.23 -14.26 -1.82
C LEU A 97 5.97 -15.60 -2.00
N PRO A 98 5.94 -16.19 -3.22
CA PRO A 98 6.79 -17.33 -3.51
C PRO A 98 8.22 -16.99 -3.09
N GLN A 99 8.94 -17.95 -2.50
CA GLN A 99 10.26 -17.71 -1.92
C GLN A 99 11.22 -17.08 -2.94
N GLU A 100 11.08 -17.46 -4.20
CA GLU A 100 11.84 -16.94 -5.33
C GLU A 100 11.59 -15.44 -5.57
N VAL A 101 10.38 -14.94 -5.28
CA VAL A 101 10.05 -13.51 -5.39
C VAL A 101 10.63 -12.74 -4.20
N SER A 102 10.57 -13.31 -2.99
CA SER A 102 11.16 -12.71 -1.79
C SER A 102 12.68 -12.58 -1.91
N GLU A 103 13.36 -13.62 -2.37
CA GLU A 103 14.81 -13.61 -2.60
C GLU A 103 15.22 -12.56 -3.63
N VAL A 104 14.45 -12.42 -4.71
CA VAL A 104 14.69 -11.38 -5.73
C VAL A 104 14.46 -9.98 -5.17
N LEU A 105 13.43 -9.78 -4.35
CA LEU A 105 13.15 -8.49 -3.73
C LEU A 105 14.24 -8.11 -2.71
N GLU A 106 14.69 -9.05 -1.89
CA GLU A 106 15.81 -8.85 -0.96
C GLU A 106 17.11 -8.53 -1.72
N GLU A 107 17.41 -9.28 -2.78
CA GLU A 107 18.58 -9.02 -3.61
C GLU A 107 18.54 -7.62 -4.24
N ILE A 108 17.36 -7.19 -4.72
CA ILE A 108 17.17 -5.83 -5.24
C ILE A 108 17.37 -4.79 -4.12
N GLN A 109 16.81 -5.01 -2.94
CA GLN A 109 16.96 -4.09 -1.81
C GLN A 109 18.42 -3.93 -1.39
N VAL A 110 19.15 -5.03 -1.24
CA VAL A 110 20.59 -5.01 -0.90
C VAL A 110 21.39 -4.27 -1.97
N ARG A 111 21.09 -4.51 -3.25
CA ARG A 111 21.77 -3.82 -4.35
C ARG A 111 21.48 -2.32 -4.38
N VAL A 112 20.23 -1.92 -4.13
CA VAL A 112 19.86 -0.49 -4.06
C VAL A 112 20.56 0.19 -2.87
N ALA A 113 20.54 -0.44 -1.70
CA ALA A 113 21.24 0.08 -0.52
C ALA A 113 22.75 0.24 -0.76
N ARG A 114 23.37 -0.73 -1.43
CA ARG A 114 24.79 -0.66 -1.78
C ARG A 114 25.11 0.46 -2.78
N LYS A 115 24.21 0.73 -3.74
CA LYS A 115 24.36 1.87 -4.67
C LYS A 115 24.32 3.19 -3.92
N ASP A 116 23.37 3.37 -3.01
CA ASP A 116 23.24 4.59 -2.22
C ASP A 116 24.45 4.81 -1.31
N GLU A 117 25.01 3.73 -0.74
CA GLU A 117 26.26 3.78 0.00
C GLU A 117 27.44 4.22 -0.90
N LEU A 118 27.58 3.62 -2.08
CA LEU A 118 28.65 3.98 -3.02
C LEU A 118 28.56 5.43 -3.49
N TRP A 119 27.36 5.97 -3.70
CA TRP A 119 27.17 7.39 -4.01
C TRP A 119 27.69 8.30 -2.88
N LYS A 120 27.37 7.98 -1.62
CA LYS A 120 27.89 8.73 -0.47
C LYS A 120 29.41 8.65 -0.37
N VAL A 121 29.97 7.45 -0.57
CA VAL A 121 31.41 7.22 -0.56
C VAL A 121 32.10 8.03 -1.67
N ILE A 122 31.49 8.15 -2.85
CA ILE A 122 31.98 8.98 -3.96
C ILE A 122 31.96 10.46 -3.58
N ASP A 123 30.87 10.96 -3.01
CA ASP A 123 30.74 12.36 -2.59
C ASP A 123 31.76 12.71 -1.49
N ASP A 124 31.94 11.82 -0.51
CA ASP A 124 32.95 11.98 0.54
C ASP A 124 34.39 11.94 -0.02
N ALA A 125 34.64 11.10 -1.03
CA ALA A 125 35.93 11.04 -1.73
C ALA A 125 36.24 12.35 -2.46
N LEU A 126 35.23 12.96 -3.09
CA LEU A 126 35.35 14.24 -3.78
C LEU A 126 35.59 15.37 -2.77
N ALA A 127 34.88 15.36 -1.64
CA ALA A 127 35.04 16.35 -0.58
C ALA A 127 36.44 16.31 0.08
N THR A 128 37.00 15.11 0.22
CA THR A 128 38.32 14.89 0.83
C THR A 128 39.48 14.85 -0.18
N GLY A 129 39.19 14.94 -1.48
CA GLY A 129 40.19 14.87 -2.55
C GLY A 129 40.84 13.49 -2.72
N ASN A 130 40.25 12.43 -2.17
CA ASN A 130 40.79 11.07 -2.21
C ASN A 130 40.47 10.40 -3.56
N LYS A 131 41.37 10.59 -4.53
CA LYS A 131 41.23 10.05 -5.89
C LYS A 131 41.13 8.52 -5.94
N GLU A 132 41.89 7.80 -5.11
CA GLU A 132 41.89 6.33 -5.11
C GLU A 132 40.54 5.77 -4.68
N LEU A 133 39.97 6.34 -3.62
CA LEU A 133 38.67 5.95 -3.09
C LEU A 133 37.54 6.29 -4.06
N PHE A 134 37.62 7.45 -4.73
CA PHE A 134 36.70 7.83 -5.80
C PHE A 134 36.71 6.84 -6.97
N TYR A 135 37.90 6.49 -7.49
CA TYR A 135 37.99 5.57 -8.63
C TYR A 135 37.51 4.15 -8.30
N ARG A 136 37.79 3.66 -7.08
CA ARG A 136 37.30 2.35 -6.63
C ARG A 136 35.78 2.31 -6.49
N ALA A 137 35.19 3.29 -5.78
CA ALA A 137 33.75 3.34 -5.58
C ALA A 137 32.99 3.56 -6.90
N SER A 138 33.53 4.39 -7.80
CA SER A 138 32.96 4.61 -9.13
C SER A 138 33.01 3.36 -10.01
N ALA A 139 34.10 2.58 -9.96
CA ALA A 139 34.22 1.33 -10.70
C ALA A 139 33.22 0.27 -10.20
N GLU A 140 33.06 0.15 -8.88
CA GLU A 140 32.10 -0.78 -8.26
C GLU A 140 30.65 -0.39 -8.60
N LEU A 141 30.32 0.91 -8.55
CA LEU A 141 29.01 1.42 -8.94
C LEU A 141 28.70 1.15 -10.42
N ASN A 142 29.67 1.40 -11.31
CA ASN A 142 29.52 1.13 -12.74
C ASN A 142 29.32 -0.37 -13.02
N HIS A 143 30.00 -1.24 -12.28
CA HIS A 143 29.77 -2.68 -12.36
C HIS A 143 28.33 -3.03 -11.99
N LEU A 144 27.82 -2.53 -10.86
CA LEU A 144 26.42 -2.76 -10.45
C LEU A 144 25.39 -2.25 -11.47
N LEU A 145 25.65 -1.11 -12.12
CA LEU A 145 24.77 -0.56 -13.15
C LEU A 145 24.78 -1.38 -14.45
N SER A 146 25.93 -1.93 -14.83
CA SER A 146 26.07 -2.75 -16.05
C SER A 146 25.36 -4.12 -15.98
N PHE A 147 25.19 -4.68 -14.77
CA PHE A 147 24.43 -5.91 -14.59
C PHE A 147 22.92 -5.71 -14.86
N GLU A 148 22.37 -4.52 -14.59
CA GLU A 148 20.96 -4.21 -14.82
C GLU A 148 20.61 -4.02 -16.30
N SER A 149 21.51 -3.45 -17.09
CA SER A 149 21.29 -3.28 -18.53
C SER A 149 21.31 -4.62 -19.27
N ASN A 150 22.19 -5.55 -18.87
CA ASN A 150 22.23 -6.90 -19.45
C ASN A 150 21.00 -7.75 -19.11
N HIS A 151 20.43 -7.66 -17.90
CA HIS A 151 19.24 -8.42 -17.52
C HIS A 151 17.92 -7.88 -18.13
N ARG A 152 17.85 -6.59 -18.48
CA ARG A 152 16.72 -6.04 -19.24
C ARG A 152 16.71 -6.49 -20.70
N SER A 153 17.88 -6.75 -21.30
CA SER A 153 18.00 -7.19 -22.70
C SER A 153 17.51 -8.63 -22.92
N THR A 154 17.79 -9.54 -21.98
CA THR A 154 17.42 -10.97 -22.08
C THR A 154 15.92 -11.23 -21.88
N LYS A 155 15.22 -10.43 -21.06
CA LYS A 155 13.76 -10.55 -20.90
C LYS A 155 12.98 -10.11 -22.14
N ARG A 156 13.50 -9.16 -22.93
CA ARG A 156 12.83 -8.67 -24.14
C ARG A 156 12.84 -9.70 -25.28
N ASN A 157 13.86 -10.55 -25.36
CA ASN A 157 13.97 -11.61 -26.37
C ASN A 157 13.14 -12.87 -26.06
N ARG A 158 12.67 -13.07 -24.82
CA ARG A 158 11.81 -14.23 -24.46
C ARG A 158 10.31 -13.97 -24.59
N LEU A 159 9.89 -12.72 -24.77
CA LEU A 159 8.48 -12.33 -24.92
C LEU A 159 8.06 -12.15 -26.39
N LEU A 160 8.99 -12.38 -27.32
CA LEU A 160 8.79 -12.25 -28.77
C LEU A 160 9.11 -13.56 -29.53
N GLY A 161 9.26 -14.67 -28.81
CA GLY A 161 9.49 -16.01 -29.36
C GLY A 161 8.34 -16.95 -29.03
#